data_AF-A0A5E7ADB9-F1
#
_entry.id   AF-A0A5E7ADB9-F1
#
_cell.length_a   1.000
_cell.length_b   1.000
_cell.length_c   1.000
_cell.angle_alpha   90.00
_cell.angle_beta   90.00
_cell.angle_gamma   90.00
#
_symmetry.space_group_name_H-M   'P 1'
#
loop_
_entity.id
_entity.type
_entity.pdbx_description
1 polymer ?
#
loop_
_entity_poly.entity_id
_entity_poly.type
_entity_poly.pdbx_seq_one_letter_code
_entity_poly.pdbx_strand_id
1 'polypeptide(L)'
;MIMVVIYCLRKCLVDLIWQALIMKRNELRNIDLNLLVVFEALFQERNVTRAAHKLALKQPAVSNALSRLRGLFNDPLFTRIGRAMEPTPRALWVAQLLGPALDSVCHAIAVSRA
;
A
#
# COMPACT_ATOMS: atom_id res chain seq x y z
N MET A 1 40.21 -9.56 -2.34
CA MET A 1 39.37 -10.77 -2.47
C MET A 1 38.49 -11.08 -1.25
N ILE A 2 38.80 -10.57 -0.04
CA ILE A 2 38.02 -10.83 1.19
C ILE A 2 36.78 -9.90 1.34
N MET A 3 36.80 -8.69 0.76
CA MET A 3 35.68 -7.73 0.82
C MET A 3 34.41 -8.18 0.08
N VAL A 4 34.53 -8.99 -0.99
CA VAL A 4 33.38 -9.49 -1.77
C VAL A 4 32.60 -10.57 -1.00
N VAL A 5 33.30 -11.40 -0.21
CA VAL A 5 32.70 -12.49 0.56
C VAL A 5 31.91 -11.95 1.75
N ILE A 6 32.42 -10.92 2.44
CA ILE A 6 31.70 -10.26 3.56
C ILE A 6 30.47 -9.50 3.05
N TYR A 7 30.57 -8.82 1.89
CA TYR A 7 29.41 -8.17 1.26
C TYR A 7 28.37 -9.20 0.82
N CYS A 8 28.79 -10.35 0.29
CA CYS A 8 27.90 -11.42 -0.13
C CYS A 8 27.22 -12.11 1.06
N LEU A 9 27.91 -12.37 2.18
CA LEU A 9 27.29 -12.91 3.40
C LEU A 9 26.34 -11.92 4.08
N ARG A 10 26.67 -10.62 4.11
CA ARG A 10 25.79 -9.58 4.66
C ARG A 10 24.56 -9.37 3.77
N LYS A 11 24.72 -9.43 2.45
CA LYS A 11 23.61 -9.38 1.49
C LYS A 11 22.75 -10.64 1.56
N CYS A 12 23.34 -11.83 1.70
CA CYS A 12 22.62 -13.08 1.81
C CYS A 12 21.80 -13.18 3.10
N LEU A 13 22.32 -12.70 4.25
CA LEU A 13 21.57 -12.65 5.51
C LEU A 13 20.40 -11.65 5.44
N VAL A 14 20.62 -10.50 4.81
CA VAL A 14 19.57 -9.50 4.57
C VAL A 14 18.54 -10.05 3.56
N ASP A 15 18.98 -10.69 2.47
CA ASP A 15 18.13 -11.31 1.45
C ASP A 15 17.31 -12.49 2.02
N LEU A 16 17.84 -13.28 2.96
CA LEU A 16 17.12 -14.35 3.67
C LEU A 16 16.05 -13.79 4.62
N ILE A 17 16.33 -12.68 5.31
CA ILE A 17 15.35 -11.98 6.15
C ILE A 17 14.29 -11.28 5.28
N TRP A 18 14.68 -10.71 4.13
CA TRP A 18 13.74 -10.14 3.16
C TRP A 18 12.87 -11.22 2.52
N GLN A 19 13.43 -12.38 2.14
CA GLN A 19 12.66 -13.49 1.55
C GLN A 19 11.59 -14.04 2.50
N ALA A 20 11.79 -13.96 3.82
CA ALA A 20 10.80 -14.36 4.82
C ALA A 20 9.69 -13.32 5.05
N LEU A 21 9.89 -12.06 4.65
CA LEU A 21 8.93 -10.96 4.82
C LEU A 21 8.22 -10.53 3.51
N ILE A 22 8.59 -11.12 2.38
CA ILE A 22 7.98 -10.81 1.08
C ILE A 22 6.74 -11.67 0.89
N MET A 23 5.58 -11.02 0.92
CA MET A 23 4.31 -11.57 0.44
C MET A 23 4.50 -12.24 -0.93
N LYS A 24 4.09 -13.51 -1.05
CA LYS A 24 4.18 -14.23 -2.33
C LYS A 24 3.10 -13.74 -3.28
N ARG A 25 3.38 -13.77 -4.60
CA ARG A 25 2.41 -13.34 -5.63
C ARG A 25 1.05 -14.03 -5.52
N ASN A 26 1.00 -15.30 -5.09
CA ASN A 26 -0.26 -16.02 -4.88
C ASN A 26 -1.07 -15.54 -3.67
N GLU A 27 -0.43 -14.96 -2.65
CA GLU A 27 -1.10 -14.43 -1.46
C GLU A 27 -1.85 -13.13 -1.76
N LEU A 28 -1.51 -12.44 -2.85
CA LEU A 28 -2.28 -11.30 -3.37
C LEU A 28 -3.73 -11.70 -3.70
N ARG A 29 -3.99 -12.98 -4.01
CA ARG A 29 -5.36 -13.48 -4.26
C ARG A 29 -6.26 -13.35 -3.03
N ASN A 30 -5.67 -13.36 -1.84
CA ASN A 30 -6.39 -13.21 -0.58
C ASN A 30 -6.57 -11.75 -0.17
N ILE A 31 -5.96 -10.82 -0.91
CA ILE A 31 -6.08 -9.39 -0.69
C ILE A 31 -7.05 -8.82 -1.71
N ASP A 32 -8.01 -8.05 -1.22
CA ASP A 32 -8.86 -7.24 -2.08
C ASP A 32 -8.07 -6.05 -2.61
N LEU A 33 -7.65 -6.12 -3.86
CA LEU A 33 -6.83 -5.09 -4.53
C LEU A 33 -7.55 -3.73 -4.59
N ASN A 34 -8.88 -3.70 -4.52
CA ASN A 34 -9.61 -2.44 -4.44
C ASN A 34 -9.29 -1.66 -3.17
N LEU A 35 -8.86 -2.33 -2.09
CA LEU A 35 -8.39 -1.67 -0.86
C LEU A 35 -7.19 -0.75 -1.13
N LEU A 36 -6.31 -1.13 -2.07
CA LEU A 36 -5.13 -0.35 -2.41
C LEU A 36 -5.49 0.95 -3.13
N VAL A 37 -6.48 0.90 -4.02
CA VAL A 37 -7.03 2.10 -4.69
C VAL A 37 -7.74 3.01 -3.68
N VAL A 38 -8.50 2.42 -2.75
CA VAL A 38 -9.14 3.18 -1.66
C VAL A 38 -8.11 3.85 -0.76
N PHE A 39 -7.01 3.16 -0.44
CA PHE A 39 -5.92 3.73 0.34
C PHE A 39 -5.31 4.96 -0.35
N GLU A 40 -5.01 4.87 -1.65
CA GLU A 40 -4.46 5.99 -2.41
C GLU A 40 -5.40 7.20 -2.41
N ALA A 41 -6.70 6.98 -2.63
CA ALA A 41 -7.69 8.05 -2.58
C ALA A 41 -7.79 8.70 -1.18
N LEU A 42 -7.76 7.90 -0.11
CA LEU A 42 -7.75 8.43 1.26
C LEU A 42 -6.48 9.24 1.56
N PHE A 43 -5.33 8.78 1.07
CA PHE A 43 -4.06 9.45 1.22
C PHE A 43 -4.04 10.83 0.53
N GLN A 44 -4.58 10.91 -0.68
CA GLN A 44 -4.68 12.14 -1.46
C GLN A 44 -5.73 13.11 -0.89
N GLU A 45 -6.92 12.63 -0.57
CA GLU A 45 -8.04 13.49 -0.18
C GLU A 45 -8.04 13.88 1.30
N ARG A 46 -7.35 13.11 2.16
CA ARG A 46 -7.33 13.29 3.63
C ARG A 46 -8.74 13.46 4.22
N ASN A 47 -9.72 12.80 3.62
CA ASN A 47 -11.13 12.89 4.00
C ASN A 47 -11.92 11.72 3.40
N VAL A 48 -12.64 10.98 4.24
CA VAL A 48 -13.40 9.79 3.84
C VAL A 48 -14.52 10.12 2.84
N THR A 49 -15.25 11.21 3.06
CA THR A 49 -16.37 11.61 2.20
C THR A 49 -15.89 12.06 0.83
N ARG A 50 -14.79 12.83 0.77
CA ARG A 50 -14.18 13.24 -0.50
C ARG A 50 -13.61 12.05 -1.26
N ALA A 51 -12.93 11.13 -0.58
CA ALA A 51 -12.43 9.89 -1.18
C ALA A 51 -13.57 9.05 -1.76
N ALA A 52 -14.70 8.93 -1.04
CA ALA A 52 -15.88 8.24 -1.52
C ALA A 52 -16.44 8.89 -2.80
N HIS A 53 -16.54 10.22 -2.83
CA HIS A 53 -16.97 10.94 -4.01
C HIS A 53 -16.02 10.73 -5.20
N LYS A 54 -14.71 10.82 -4.98
CA LYS A 54 -13.68 10.61 -6.01
C LYS A 54 -13.71 9.21 -6.62
N LEU A 55 -14.00 8.19 -5.81
CA LEU A 55 -14.11 6.81 -6.25
C LEU A 55 -15.50 6.43 -6.75
N ALA A 56 -16.46 7.36 -6.79
CA ALA A 56 -17.87 7.09 -7.06
C ALA A 56 -18.46 5.97 -6.16
N LEU A 57 -18.00 5.91 -4.90
CA LEU A 57 -18.45 4.97 -3.88
C LEU A 57 -19.31 5.66 -2.82
N LYS A 58 -20.13 4.87 -2.11
CA LYS A 58 -20.81 5.37 -0.91
C LYS A 58 -19.82 5.45 0.26
N GLN A 59 -19.95 6.45 1.13
CA GLN A 59 -19.10 6.62 2.31
C GLN A 59 -18.98 5.35 3.20
N PRO A 60 -20.05 4.56 3.46
CA PRO A 60 -19.93 3.33 4.24
C PRO A 60 -18.98 2.31 3.61
N ALA A 61 -18.91 2.24 2.27
CA ALA A 61 -17.98 1.36 1.57
C ALA A 61 -16.53 1.76 1.81
N VAL A 62 -16.23 3.07 1.74
CA VAL A 62 -14.88 3.60 2.02
C VAL A 62 -14.50 3.44 3.51
N SER A 63 -15.43 3.65 4.44
CA SER A 63 -15.17 3.43 5.87
C SER A 63 -14.89 1.95 6.18
N ASN A 64 -15.64 1.03 5.55
CA ASN A 64 -15.40 -0.40 5.69
C ASN A 64 -14.06 -0.82 5.08
N ALA A 65 -13.71 -0.29 3.90
CA ALA A 65 -12.41 -0.50 3.28
C ALA A 65 -11.27 0.02 4.18
N LEU A 66 -11.41 1.20 4.80
CA LEU A 66 -10.44 1.71 5.78
C LEU A 66 -10.29 0.78 6.99
N SER A 67 -11.39 0.22 7.51
CA SER A 67 -11.32 -0.77 8.61
C SER A 67 -10.53 -2.02 8.20
N ARG A 68 -10.77 -2.54 7.00
CA ARG A 68 -10.03 -3.69 6.44
C ARG A 68 -8.56 -3.36 6.20
N LEU A 69 -8.25 -2.18 5.68
CA LEU A 69 -6.88 -1.68 5.52
C LEU A 69 -6.14 -1.63 6.86
N ARG A 70 -6.80 -1.16 7.92
CA ARG A 70 -6.21 -1.12 9.26
C ARG A 70 -5.86 -2.52 9.78
N GLY A 71 -6.71 -3.50 9.52
CA GLY A 71 -6.42 -4.90 9.82
C GLY A 71 -5.28 -5.47 8.98
N LEU A 72 -5.27 -5.17 7.67
CA LEU A 72 -4.25 -5.65 6.73
C LEU A 72 -2.84 -5.16 7.09
N PHE A 73 -2.71 -3.87 7.42
CA PHE A 73 -1.42 -3.26 7.75
C PHE A 73 -1.10 -3.28 9.25
N ASN A 74 -2.04 -3.75 10.08
CA ASN A 74 -1.97 -3.69 11.54
C ASN A 74 -1.56 -2.28 12.05
N ASP A 75 -2.12 -1.24 11.42
CA ASP A 75 -1.80 0.17 11.66
C ASP A 75 -3.07 1.01 11.46
N PRO A 76 -3.31 2.08 12.25
CA PRO A 76 -4.48 2.92 12.07
C PRO A 76 -4.49 3.67 10.72
N LEU A 77 -3.34 3.81 10.06
CA LEU A 77 -3.02 4.45 8.78
C LEU A 77 -3.33 5.94 8.71
N PHE A 78 -4.52 6.32 9.14
CA PHE A 78 -5.01 7.67 9.17
C PHE A 78 -5.63 7.94 10.54
N THR A 79 -5.13 8.98 11.18
CA THR A 79 -5.57 9.43 12.51
C THR A 79 -6.17 10.81 12.40
N ARG A 80 -7.09 11.15 13.32
CA ARG A 80 -7.73 12.46 13.31
C ARG A 80 -6.95 13.40 14.21
N ILE A 81 -6.33 14.43 13.63
CA ILE A 81 -5.64 15.49 14.36
C ILE A 81 -6.46 16.76 14.18
N GLY A 82 -7.20 17.13 15.21
CA GLY A 82 -8.19 18.22 15.17
C GLY A 82 -9.30 17.94 14.13
N ARG A 83 -9.36 18.75 13.07
CA ARG A 83 -10.33 18.59 11.99
C ARG A 83 -9.79 17.79 10.79
N ALA A 84 -8.49 17.55 10.73
CA ALA A 84 -7.84 16.88 9.61
C ALA A 84 -7.65 15.39 9.87
N MET A 85 -7.66 14.61 8.79
CA MET A 85 -7.22 13.22 8.78
C MET A 85 -5.77 13.20 8.31
N GLU A 86 -4.86 12.86 9.22
CA GLU A 86 -3.42 12.86 8.94
C GLU A 86 -2.90 11.42 8.83
N PRO A 87 -2.03 11.14 7.84
CA PRO A 87 -1.43 9.83 7.68
C PRO A 87 -0.42 9.53 8.78
N THR A 88 -0.34 8.27 9.20
CA THR A 88 0.72 7.77 10.07
C THR A 88 2.04 7.65 9.30
N PRO A 89 3.19 7.53 9.99
CA PRO A 89 4.46 7.19 9.34
C PRO A 89 4.38 5.92 8.46
N ARG A 90 3.59 4.92 8.90
CA ARG A 90 3.33 3.71 8.12
C ARG A 90 2.60 4.04 6.81
N ALA A 91 1.53 4.83 6.87
CA ALA A 91 0.78 5.21 5.68
C ALA A 91 1.64 6.03 4.69
N LEU A 92 2.48 6.95 5.19
CA LEU A 92 3.44 7.68 4.35
C LEU A 92 4.37 6.73 3.60
N TRP A 93 4.94 5.74 4.31
CA TRP A 93 5.83 4.75 3.71
C TRP A 93 5.10 3.85 2.69
N VAL A 94 3.89 3.39 3.00
CA VAL A 94 3.07 2.60 2.08
C VAL A 94 2.75 3.39 0.81
N ALA A 95 2.40 4.67 0.93
CA ALA A 95 2.10 5.52 -0.22
C ALA A 95 3.30 5.67 -1.19
N GLN A 96 4.52 5.77 -0.65
CA GLN A 96 5.75 5.84 -1.46
C GLN A 96 5.99 4.57 -2.29
N LEU A 97 5.62 3.41 -1.77
CA LEU A 97 5.77 2.13 -2.47
C LEU A 97 4.60 1.83 -3.40
N LEU A 98 3.38 2.23 -3.01
CA LEU A 98 2.16 1.84 -3.71
C LEU A 98 1.91 2.64 -4.98
N GLY A 99 2.20 3.94 -5.00
CA GLY A 99 1.97 4.80 -6.17
C GLY A 99 2.64 4.24 -7.44
N PRO A 100 3.98 4.05 -7.45
CA PRO A 100 4.68 3.48 -8.60
C PRO A 100 4.20 2.08 -9.00
N ALA A 101 3.73 1.28 -8.03
CA ALA A 101 3.20 -0.05 -8.30
C ALA A 101 1.84 0.01 -9.03
N LEU A 102 0.94 0.90 -8.60
CA LEU A 102 -0.33 1.14 -9.30
C LEU A 102 -0.12 1.71 -10.69
N ASP A 103 0.83 2.65 -10.85
CA ASP A 103 1.22 3.20 -12.15
C ASP A 103 1.71 2.09 -13.10
N SER A 104 2.52 1.17 -12.59
CA SER A 104 3.02 0.02 -13.36
C SER A 104 1.89 -0.90 -13.82
N VAL A 105 0.88 -1.16 -12.97
CA VAL A 105 -0.32 -1.94 -13.33
C VAL A 105 -1.14 -1.20 -14.39
N CYS A 106 -1.38 0.10 -14.22
CA CYS A 106 -2.09 0.93 -15.19
C CYS A 106 -1.39 0.91 -16.55
N HIS A 107 -0.06 1.07 -16.57
CA HIS A 107 0.74 1.02 -17.79
C HIS A 107 0.64 -0.35 -18.48
N ALA A 108 0.78 -1.45 -17.74
CA ALA A 108 0.68 -2.80 -18.28
C ALA A 108 -0.69 -3.06 -18.95
N ILE A 109 -1.77 -2.62 -18.31
CA ILE A 109 -3.13 -2.74 -18.85
C ILE A 109 -3.30 -1.85 -20.10
N ALA A 110 -2.80 -0.62 -20.05
CA ALA A 110 -2.90 0.31 -21.19
C ALA A 110 -2.20 -0.24 -22.44
N VAL A 111 -0.98 -0.77 -22.30
CA VAL A 111 -0.22 -1.38 -23.40
C VAL A 111 -0.93 -2.62 -23.95
N SER A 112 -1.53 -3.46 -23.09
CA SER A 112 -2.22 -4.68 -23.54
C SER A 112 -3.52 -4.43 -24.32
N ARG A 113 -4.06 -3.21 -24.25
CA ARG A 113 -5.31 -2.81 -24.91
C ARG A 113 -5.08 -2.07 -26.24
N ALA A 114 -3.83 -1.76 -26.56
CA ALA A 114 -3.42 -1.18 -27.84
C ALA A 114 -3.17 -2.30 -28.87
#